data_AF-A0A7W7Q2E8-F1
#
_entry.id   AF-A0A7W7Q2E8-F1
#
_cell.length_a   1.000
_cell.length_b   1.000
_cell.length_c   1.000
_cell.angle_alpha   90.00
_cell.angle_beta   90.00
_cell.angle_gamma   90.00
#
_symmetry.space_group_name_H-M   'P 1'
#
loop_
_entity.id
_entity.type
_entity.pdbx_description
1 polymer ?
#
loop_
_entity_poly.entity_id
_entity_poly.type
_entity_poly.pdbx_seq_one_letter_code
_entity_poly.pdbx_strand_id
1 'polypeptide(L)'
;MTGQVLRRRRPGVPPYEVAAAEPPERLVAALVRNLAEGVGGQTAYAVPADAGHVVVASWPAGLTAVVDAAGEEPVAGGGAVSVLAPSRWDDAARTMLRDTAVWLGVAVRLTRQRTDRDAADLRARRLRGELTTARTRLDRVRDLERHRLVRAITATTLRDLDEVRTRLRAAGADLGDVRDALDELIDDFRVVVRGVFPAMLPDRGPRAALEELAATLPRPVSFAGDLGRRTGWQLESGFYHAVAAALNLLAGKESPHPMTVVFGCDDALRARISAVGALTAAQLHTALGQDMERVAVLGGDMVCTVVDRTAVITVRLAERIEPVAAQAADPATFERSAIHRQVRDLVRQGQEATEGRPERASWDVVAERLTMPVRLAVVGPGTAPPSAPGVSVLAVDAPADRVLAEEFLAESGPRGGVAAVLCRTVPTPEFRTALRGGRHRVALTESGQEEFASHLTAVVAALSARAPVITARRAVTTMTDLVRTLPNDHHLRWAVDRIGADTHEFAELDLLDDLTCGVVLRGLTTAATRLLGADGMDPRARLGLLPTTTDDQVATAARDAITRWRAHGEHPAVGGRDRAACEVLVRTAEGLLPR
;
A
#
# COMPACT_ATOMS: atom_id res chain seq x y z
N MET A 1 -48.29 26.70 49.66
CA MET A 1 -48.58 27.32 48.36
C MET A 1 -47.27 27.49 47.61
N THR A 2 -46.94 26.53 46.75
CA THR A 2 -45.77 26.63 45.86
C THR A 2 -46.27 26.21 44.48
N GLY A 3 -46.41 27.21 43.61
CA GLY A 3 -47.11 27.09 42.33
C GLY A 3 -46.44 26.09 41.40
N GLN A 4 -47.13 24.97 41.18
CA GLN A 4 -46.84 24.02 40.12
C GLN A 4 -47.16 24.71 38.79
N VAL A 5 -46.13 25.23 38.11
CA VAL A 5 -46.27 25.81 36.78
C VAL A 5 -46.70 24.70 35.82
N LEU A 6 -48.00 24.63 35.55
CA LEU A 6 -48.60 23.89 34.45
C LEU A 6 -47.97 24.41 33.14
N ARG A 7 -46.87 23.78 32.70
CA ARG A 7 -46.37 23.93 31.34
C ARG A 7 -47.51 23.51 30.41
N ARG A 8 -48.12 24.49 29.73
CA ARG A 8 -49.11 24.24 28.66
C ARG A 8 -48.49 23.26 27.67
N ARG A 9 -49.00 22.03 27.66
CA ARG A 9 -48.61 20.97 26.72
C ARG A 9 -49.02 21.41 25.32
N ARG A 10 -48.07 21.47 24.40
CA ARG A 10 -48.38 21.68 22.98
C ARG A 10 -48.96 20.38 22.42
N PRO A 11 -50.05 20.41 21.66
CA PRO A 11 -50.45 19.25 20.87
C PRO A 11 -49.29 18.89 19.93
N GLY A 12 -48.99 17.60 19.80
CA GLY A 12 -47.99 17.12 18.85
C GLY A 12 -48.36 17.59 17.44
N VAL A 13 -47.35 17.95 16.66
CA VAL A 13 -47.52 18.45 15.29
C VAL A 13 -47.54 17.24 14.34
N PRO A 14 -48.22 17.28 13.18
CA PRO A 14 -48.14 16.20 12.21
C PRO A 14 -46.67 15.85 11.86
N PRO A 15 -46.29 14.55 11.84
CA PRO A 15 -44.90 14.13 11.64
C PRO A 15 -44.24 14.66 10.35
N TYR A 16 -45.01 14.93 9.29
CA TYR A 16 -44.48 15.51 8.05
C TYR A 16 -43.97 16.95 8.23
N GLU A 17 -44.53 17.73 9.16
CA GLU A 17 -44.05 19.10 9.44
C GLU A 17 -42.73 19.06 10.22
N VAL A 18 -42.57 18.09 11.12
CA VAL A 18 -41.29 17.82 11.78
C VAL A 18 -40.24 17.44 10.73
N ALA A 19 -40.61 16.56 9.79
CA ALA A 19 -39.72 16.16 8.69
C ALA A 19 -39.34 17.31 7.75
N ALA A 20 -40.21 18.30 7.56
CA ALA A 20 -39.91 19.49 6.76
C ALA A 20 -39.04 20.51 7.50
N ALA A 21 -39.13 20.58 8.84
CA ALA A 21 -38.44 21.57 9.65
C ALA A 21 -37.07 21.10 10.17
N GLU A 22 -36.88 19.80 10.36
CA GLU A 22 -35.70 19.25 11.01
C GLU A 22 -34.66 18.75 10.00
N PRO A 23 -33.35 19.00 10.23
CA PRO A 23 -32.31 18.43 9.41
C PRO A 23 -32.27 16.90 9.63
N PRO A 24 -31.89 16.09 8.62
CA PRO A 24 -32.00 14.63 8.68
C PRO A 24 -31.24 13.98 9.84
N GLU A 25 -30.15 14.59 10.30
CA GLU A 25 -29.34 14.09 11.42
C GLU A 25 -30.08 14.18 12.76
N ARG A 26 -31.08 15.06 12.85
CA ARG A 26 -31.91 15.26 14.06
C ARG A 26 -33.31 14.68 13.92
N LEU A 27 -33.69 14.27 12.72
CA LEU A 27 -35.06 13.89 12.38
C LEU A 27 -35.61 12.74 13.25
N VAL A 28 -34.82 11.69 13.47
CA VAL A 28 -35.23 10.54 14.31
C VAL A 28 -35.53 11.00 15.75
N ALA A 29 -34.63 11.77 16.36
CA ALA A 29 -34.81 12.28 17.71
C ALA A 29 -35.99 13.26 17.81
N ALA A 30 -36.19 14.10 16.79
CA ALA A 30 -37.29 15.05 16.74
C ALA A 30 -38.66 14.38 16.57
N LEU A 31 -38.76 13.34 15.72
CA LEU A 31 -39.98 12.54 15.55
C LEU A 31 -40.36 11.81 16.84
N VAL A 32 -39.40 11.15 17.50
CA VAL A 32 -39.61 10.48 18.79
C VAL A 32 -40.07 11.46 19.85
N ARG A 33 -39.43 12.64 19.94
CA ARG A 33 -39.82 13.70 20.87
C ARG A 33 -41.21 14.25 20.57
N ASN A 34 -41.54 14.53 19.31
CA ASN A 34 -42.84 15.05 18.91
C ASN A 34 -43.95 14.09 19.32
N LEU A 35 -43.76 12.78 19.09
CA LEU A 35 -44.69 11.74 19.53
C LEU A 35 -44.87 11.74 21.05
N ALA A 36 -43.78 11.81 21.83
CA ALA A 36 -43.87 11.87 23.29
C ALA A 36 -44.63 13.09 23.80
N GLU A 37 -44.37 14.27 23.21
CA GLU A 37 -45.07 15.51 23.55
C GLU A 37 -46.57 15.41 23.18
N GLY A 38 -46.91 14.81 22.04
CA GLY A 38 -48.29 14.64 21.57
C GLY A 38 -49.14 13.66 22.38
N VAL A 39 -48.57 12.53 22.81
CA VAL A 39 -49.24 11.53 23.67
C VAL A 39 -49.14 11.85 25.16
N GLY A 40 -48.28 12.82 25.51
CA GLY A 40 -47.97 13.21 26.88
C GLY A 40 -47.40 12.06 27.71
N GLY A 41 -46.49 11.28 27.13
CA GLY A 41 -45.87 10.09 27.71
C GLY A 41 -44.39 9.99 27.35
N GLN A 42 -43.85 8.78 27.44
CA GLN A 42 -42.50 8.47 26.98
C GLN A 42 -42.55 7.74 25.64
N THR A 43 -41.52 7.89 24.82
CA THR A 43 -41.40 7.19 23.54
C THR A 43 -40.00 6.66 23.33
N ALA A 44 -39.91 5.53 22.66
CA ALA A 44 -38.64 4.93 22.28
C ALA A 44 -38.74 4.32 20.89
N TYR A 45 -37.78 4.64 20.03
CA TYR A 45 -37.51 3.89 18.81
C TYR A 45 -36.37 2.92 19.08
N ALA A 46 -36.62 1.63 18.89
CA ALA A 46 -35.65 0.57 19.16
C ALA A 46 -35.53 -0.38 17.98
N VAL A 47 -34.32 -0.92 17.76
CA VAL A 47 -34.02 -1.90 16.72
C VAL A 47 -33.66 -3.26 17.34
N PRO A 48 -33.95 -4.39 16.67
CA PRO A 48 -33.58 -5.71 17.17
C PRO A 48 -32.06 -5.85 17.25
N ALA A 49 -31.58 -6.55 18.27
CA ALA A 49 -30.18 -6.95 18.45
C ALA A 49 -30.12 -8.36 19.07
N ASP A 50 -28.95 -9.00 19.03
CA ASP A 50 -28.76 -10.39 19.49
C ASP A 50 -29.19 -10.64 20.96
N ALA A 51 -29.21 -9.60 21.80
CA ALA A 51 -29.63 -9.65 23.20
C ALA A 51 -30.91 -8.83 23.49
N GLY A 52 -31.81 -8.69 22.51
CA GLY A 52 -33.11 -8.02 22.68
C GLY A 52 -33.29 -6.82 21.76
N HIS A 53 -33.44 -5.63 22.34
CA HIS A 53 -33.65 -4.40 21.57
C HIS A 53 -32.66 -3.32 22.01
N VAL A 54 -32.09 -2.60 21.03
CA VAL A 54 -31.28 -1.41 21.29
C VAL A 54 -32.13 -0.18 21.03
N VAL A 55 -32.30 0.65 22.05
CA VAL A 55 -32.96 1.96 21.90
C VAL A 55 -32.08 2.89 21.09
N VAL A 56 -32.51 3.23 19.87
CA VAL A 56 -31.83 4.15 18.96
C VAL A 56 -32.09 5.60 19.37
N ALA A 57 -33.32 5.90 19.76
CA ALA A 57 -33.72 7.21 20.24
C ALA A 57 -34.86 7.10 21.25
N SER A 58 -34.85 7.95 22.28
CA SER A 58 -35.89 7.97 23.30
C SER A 58 -36.21 9.38 23.77
N TRP A 59 -37.45 9.57 24.24
CA TRP A 59 -37.87 10.75 24.97
C TRP A 59 -38.66 10.36 26.22
N PRO A 60 -38.24 10.78 27.44
CA PRO A 60 -37.01 11.51 27.72
C PRO A 60 -35.77 10.70 27.32
N ALA A 61 -34.66 11.39 27.02
CA ALA A 61 -33.43 10.74 26.60
C ALA A 61 -32.90 9.81 27.70
N GLY A 62 -32.39 8.63 27.31
CA GLY A 62 -31.74 7.68 28.22
C GLY A 62 -32.61 6.49 28.63
N LEU A 63 -33.76 6.25 27.99
CA LEU A 63 -34.47 4.98 28.15
C LEU A 63 -33.62 3.84 27.58
N THR A 64 -33.40 2.80 28.39
CA THR A 64 -32.56 1.64 28.05
C THR A 64 -33.38 0.40 27.69
N ALA A 65 -34.66 0.37 28.03
CA ALA A 65 -35.57 -0.74 27.75
C ALA A 65 -36.97 -0.22 27.44
N VAL A 66 -37.72 -1.01 26.66
CA VAL A 66 -39.15 -0.81 26.40
C VAL A 66 -39.90 -1.90 27.15
N VAL A 67 -40.71 -1.51 28.14
CA VAL A 67 -41.51 -2.42 28.97
C VAL A 67 -42.91 -1.82 29.10
N ASP A 68 -43.95 -2.65 29.03
CA ASP A 68 -45.36 -2.24 29.19
C ASP A 68 -45.79 -1.09 28.24
N ALA A 69 -45.43 -1.21 26.95
CA ALA A 69 -45.82 -0.23 25.93
C ALA A 69 -47.35 -0.20 25.77
N ALA A 70 -47.93 1.01 25.82
CA ALA A 70 -49.35 1.24 25.55
C ALA A 70 -49.68 1.07 24.05
N GLY A 71 -48.69 1.24 23.19
CA GLY A 71 -48.74 0.89 21.78
C GLY A 71 -47.37 0.85 21.15
N GLU A 72 -47.27 0.03 20.12
CA GLU A 72 -46.06 -0.22 19.36
C GLU A 72 -46.42 -0.29 17.88
N GLU A 73 -45.64 0.37 17.03
CA GLU A 73 -45.78 0.28 15.58
C GLU A 73 -44.42 -0.06 14.94
N PRO A 74 -44.38 -1.02 14.00
CA PRO A 74 -43.16 -1.39 13.32
C PRO A 74 -42.69 -0.26 12.38
N VAL A 75 -41.37 -0.07 12.32
CA VAL A 75 -40.74 0.93 11.44
C VAL A 75 -40.18 0.24 10.21
N ALA A 76 -40.67 0.65 9.03
CA ALA A 76 -40.21 0.11 7.76
C ALA A 76 -38.72 0.42 7.54
N GLY A 77 -37.89 -0.62 7.47
CA GLY A 77 -36.43 -0.49 7.39
C GLY A 77 -35.69 -0.89 8.67
N GLY A 78 -36.41 -1.19 9.75
CA GLY A 78 -35.87 -1.83 10.96
C GLY A 78 -36.45 -1.27 12.25
N GLY A 79 -36.71 -2.14 13.22
CA GLY A 79 -37.15 -1.76 14.56
C GLY A 79 -38.64 -1.42 14.70
N ALA A 80 -38.98 -0.90 15.87
CA ALA A 80 -40.32 -0.48 16.24
C ALA A 80 -40.27 0.78 17.11
N VAL A 81 -41.30 1.60 17.01
CA VAL A 81 -41.51 2.76 17.89
C VAL A 81 -42.60 2.44 18.89
N SER A 82 -42.30 2.67 20.17
CA SER A 82 -43.16 2.33 21.31
C SER A 82 -43.50 3.58 22.12
N VAL A 83 -44.71 3.60 22.67
CA VAL A 83 -45.20 4.63 23.60
C VAL A 83 -45.39 4.02 24.98
N LEU A 84 -44.82 4.64 26.01
CA LEU A 84 -44.91 4.20 27.40
C LEU A 84 -45.58 5.26 28.26
N ALA A 85 -46.41 4.82 29.21
CA ALA A 85 -47.14 5.67 30.16
C ALA A 85 -47.77 6.94 29.53
N PRO A 86 -48.54 6.82 28.43
CA PRO A 86 -49.19 7.98 27.83
C PRO A 86 -50.26 8.53 28.76
N SER A 87 -50.36 9.85 28.83
CA SER A 87 -51.48 10.50 29.52
C SER A 87 -52.70 10.70 28.61
N ARG A 88 -52.54 10.51 27.29
CA ARG A 88 -53.61 10.49 26.29
C ARG A 88 -53.42 9.30 25.34
N TRP A 89 -54.44 8.45 25.23
CA TRP A 89 -54.39 7.24 24.39
C TRP A 89 -55.69 7.00 23.59
N ASP A 90 -56.03 7.96 22.73
CA ASP A 90 -57.19 7.92 21.85
C ASP A 90 -56.82 7.56 20.40
N ASP A 91 -57.81 7.56 19.50
CA ASP A 91 -57.60 7.25 18.08
C ASP A 91 -56.61 8.23 17.41
N ALA A 92 -56.58 9.48 17.87
CA ALA A 92 -55.64 10.49 17.40
C ALA A 92 -54.20 10.14 17.81
N ALA A 93 -53.97 9.72 19.07
CA ALA A 93 -52.67 9.24 19.53
C ALA A 93 -52.19 8.00 18.74
N ARG A 94 -53.08 7.05 18.47
CA ARG A 94 -52.76 5.85 17.67
C ARG A 94 -52.44 6.19 16.21
N THR A 95 -53.12 7.19 15.64
CA THR A 95 -52.84 7.70 14.29
C THR A 95 -51.47 8.38 14.25
N MET A 96 -51.18 9.23 15.23
CA MET A 96 -49.89 9.90 15.35
C MET A 96 -48.73 8.91 15.51
N LEU A 97 -48.91 7.80 16.25
CA LEU A 97 -47.92 6.73 16.36
C LEU A 97 -47.62 6.10 14.98
N ARG A 98 -48.65 5.71 14.23
CA ARG A 98 -48.49 5.13 12.87
C ARG A 98 -47.81 6.09 11.92
N ASP A 99 -48.25 7.35 11.87
CA ASP A 99 -47.63 8.37 11.03
C ASP A 99 -46.16 8.59 11.40
N THR A 100 -45.86 8.60 12.71
CA THR A 100 -44.48 8.70 13.19
C THR A 100 -43.65 7.49 12.75
N ALA A 101 -44.20 6.27 12.82
CA ALA A 101 -43.52 5.06 12.36
C ALA A 101 -43.20 5.10 10.86
N VAL A 102 -44.13 5.61 10.03
CA VAL A 102 -43.91 5.81 8.59
C VAL A 102 -42.75 6.80 8.34
N TRP A 103 -42.76 7.95 9.02
CA TRP A 103 -41.72 8.96 8.85
C TRP A 103 -40.36 8.55 9.42
N LEU A 104 -40.34 7.76 10.49
CA LEU A 104 -39.12 7.10 10.97
C LEU A 104 -38.55 6.15 9.91
N GLY A 105 -39.41 5.40 9.20
CA GLY A 105 -38.97 4.52 8.11
C GLY A 105 -38.35 5.30 6.93
N VAL A 106 -38.89 6.48 6.63
CA VAL A 106 -38.30 7.40 5.64
C VAL A 106 -36.93 7.91 6.13
N ALA A 107 -36.83 8.32 7.40
CA ALA A 107 -35.58 8.81 7.98
C ALA A 107 -34.47 7.75 7.96
N VAL A 108 -34.79 6.51 8.36
CA VAL A 108 -33.85 5.37 8.33
C VAL A 108 -33.37 5.08 6.91
N ARG A 109 -34.29 5.07 5.93
CA ARG A 109 -33.95 4.86 4.52
C ARG A 109 -33.04 5.96 3.98
N LEU A 110 -33.32 7.22 4.32
CA LEU A 110 -32.50 8.36 3.90
C LEU A 110 -31.07 8.26 4.47
N THR A 111 -30.93 7.92 5.75
CA THR A 111 -29.62 7.70 6.37
C THR A 111 -28.86 6.57 5.67
N ARG A 112 -29.50 5.43 5.44
CA ARG A 112 -28.89 4.31 4.72
C ARG A 112 -28.45 4.70 3.30
N GLN A 113 -29.29 5.40 2.55
CA GLN A 113 -28.95 5.86 1.20
C GLN A 113 -27.78 6.84 1.19
N ARG A 114 -27.68 7.71 2.21
CA ARG A 114 -26.52 8.61 2.37
C ARG A 114 -25.25 7.81 2.64
N THR A 115 -25.28 6.87 3.57
CA THR A 115 -24.14 5.99 3.84
C THR A 115 -23.73 5.19 2.60
N ASP A 116 -24.69 4.63 1.87
CA ASP A 116 -24.43 3.88 0.62
C ASP A 116 -23.83 4.79 -0.46
N ARG A 117 -24.33 6.02 -0.59
CA ARG A 117 -23.79 7.03 -1.51
C ARG A 117 -22.36 7.41 -1.13
N ASP A 118 -22.09 7.71 0.13
CA ASP A 118 -20.76 8.09 0.60
C ASP A 118 -19.76 6.95 0.36
N ALA A 119 -20.16 5.71 0.63
CA ALA A 119 -19.37 4.52 0.31
C ALA A 119 -19.15 4.35 -1.20
N ALA A 120 -20.16 4.63 -2.04
CA ALA A 120 -20.02 4.60 -3.50
C ALA A 120 -19.09 5.73 -4.00
N ASP A 121 -19.18 6.93 -3.46
CA ASP A 121 -18.34 8.08 -3.83
C ASP A 121 -16.88 7.83 -3.44
N LEU A 122 -16.63 7.22 -2.26
CA LEU A 122 -15.29 6.77 -1.85
C LEU A 122 -14.72 5.73 -2.81
N ARG A 123 -15.51 4.70 -3.15
CA ARG A 123 -15.10 3.68 -4.14
C ARG A 123 -14.79 4.28 -5.50
N ALA A 124 -15.63 5.20 -5.98
CA ALA A 124 -15.43 5.87 -7.26
C ALA A 124 -14.15 6.72 -7.28
N ARG A 125 -13.85 7.45 -6.20
CA ARG A 125 -12.59 8.21 -6.08
C ARG A 125 -11.36 7.29 -6.11
N ARG A 126 -11.40 6.16 -5.40
CA ARG A 126 -10.34 5.16 -5.42
C ARG A 126 -10.10 4.59 -6.82
N LEU A 127 -11.16 4.12 -7.49
CA LEU A 127 -11.05 3.55 -8.85
C LEU A 127 -10.50 4.56 -9.86
N ARG A 128 -10.84 5.85 -9.73
CA ARG A 128 -10.24 6.92 -10.55
C ARG A 128 -8.75 7.10 -10.27
N GLY A 129 -8.33 7.00 -9.00
CA GLY A 129 -6.91 7.01 -8.62
C GLY A 129 -6.12 5.86 -9.22
N GLU A 130 -6.67 4.65 -9.14
CA GLU A 130 -6.10 3.44 -9.73
C GLU A 130 -5.99 3.56 -11.27
N LEU A 131 -7.05 4.06 -11.92
CA LEU A 131 -7.07 4.31 -13.37
C LEU A 131 -6.00 5.32 -13.80
N THR A 132 -5.88 6.44 -13.08
CA THR A 132 -4.86 7.46 -13.37
C THR A 132 -3.45 6.87 -13.25
N THR A 133 -3.19 6.10 -12.18
CA THR A 133 -1.91 5.40 -11.97
C THR A 133 -1.61 4.43 -13.12
N ALA A 134 -2.61 3.66 -13.55
CA ALA A 134 -2.47 2.74 -14.67
C ALA A 134 -2.18 3.46 -15.99
N ARG A 135 -2.84 4.59 -16.25
CA ARG A 135 -2.59 5.43 -17.44
C ARG A 135 -1.17 5.98 -17.47
N THR A 136 -0.70 6.57 -16.36
CA THR A 136 0.67 7.08 -16.26
C THR A 136 1.71 5.99 -16.51
N ARG A 137 1.49 4.77 -16.01
CA ARG A 137 2.36 3.62 -16.31
C ARG A 137 2.38 3.29 -17.79
N LEU A 138 1.22 3.27 -18.45
CA LEU A 138 1.11 2.94 -19.86
C LEU A 138 1.78 4.01 -20.75
N ASP A 139 1.61 5.29 -20.44
CA ASP A 139 2.32 6.37 -21.14
C ASP A 139 3.84 6.24 -20.94
N ARG A 140 4.28 5.84 -19.74
CA ARG A 140 5.70 5.56 -19.49
C ARG A 140 6.23 4.39 -20.32
N VAL A 141 5.48 3.28 -20.47
CA VAL A 141 5.85 2.18 -21.39
C VAL A 141 6.06 2.70 -22.80
N ARG A 142 5.10 3.50 -23.29
CA ARG A 142 5.14 4.06 -24.63
C ARG A 142 6.35 4.97 -24.84
N ASP A 143 6.65 5.82 -23.85
CA ASP A 143 7.82 6.69 -23.90
C ASP A 143 9.10 5.87 -23.93
N LEU A 144 9.23 4.84 -23.10
CA LEU A 144 10.41 3.97 -23.10
C LEU A 144 10.59 3.26 -24.45
N GLU A 145 9.52 2.75 -25.04
CA GLU A 145 9.62 2.14 -26.37
C GLU A 145 9.94 3.16 -27.45
N ARG A 146 9.38 4.37 -27.38
CA ARG A 146 9.75 5.45 -28.30
C ARG A 146 11.24 5.79 -28.19
N HIS A 147 11.76 5.96 -26.98
CA HIS A 147 13.17 6.28 -26.76
C HIS A 147 14.08 5.16 -27.25
N ARG A 148 13.70 3.90 -27.04
CA ARG A 148 14.43 2.74 -27.54
C ARG A 148 14.42 2.68 -29.06
N LEU A 149 13.27 2.84 -29.70
CA LEU A 149 13.15 2.87 -31.16
C LEU A 149 14.03 3.96 -31.75
N VAL A 150 13.97 5.17 -31.18
CA VAL A 150 14.86 6.28 -31.58
C VAL A 150 16.32 5.91 -31.35
N ARG A 151 16.70 5.38 -30.20
CA ARG A 151 18.10 5.00 -29.91
C ARG A 151 18.60 3.89 -30.85
N ALA A 152 17.81 2.86 -31.09
CA ALA A 152 18.15 1.75 -31.99
C ALA A 152 18.30 2.23 -33.44
N ILE A 153 17.43 3.14 -33.89
CA ILE A 153 17.51 3.70 -35.24
C ILE A 153 18.71 4.66 -35.34
N THR A 154 18.85 5.61 -34.40
CA THR A 154 19.82 6.71 -34.49
C THR A 154 21.25 6.32 -34.10
N ALA A 155 21.45 5.52 -33.05
CA ALA A 155 22.80 5.18 -32.59
C ALA A 155 23.52 4.22 -33.55
N THR A 156 22.76 3.34 -34.20
CA THR A 156 23.28 2.39 -35.18
C THR A 156 23.57 3.11 -36.50
N THR A 157 22.58 3.83 -37.05
CA THR A 157 22.76 4.55 -38.32
C THR A 157 23.89 5.59 -38.27
N LEU A 158 24.03 6.35 -37.18
CA LEU A 158 25.07 7.40 -37.10
C LEU A 158 26.48 6.86 -36.86
N ARG A 159 26.63 5.78 -36.09
CA ARG A 159 27.95 5.20 -35.80
C ARG A 159 28.51 4.49 -37.03
N ASP A 160 27.67 3.73 -37.71
CA ASP A 160 28.08 2.98 -38.89
C ASP A 160 28.34 3.91 -40.08
N LEU A 161 27.56 4.99 -40.22
CA LEU A 161 27.84 6.04 -41.21
C LEU A 161 29.14 6.80 -40.91
N ASP A 162 29.49 7.01 -39.64
CA ASP A 162 30.76 7.66 -39.29
C ASP A 162 31.96 6.73 -39.55
N GLU A 163 31.81 5.44 -39.31
CA GLU A 163 32.82 4.43 -39.60
C GLU A 163 33.04 4.27 -41.11
N VAL A 164 31.97 4.18 -41.91
CA VAL A 164 32.05 4.20 -43.38
C VAL A 164 32.66 5.50 -43.89
N ARG A 165 32.28 6.65 -43.33
CA ARG A 165 32.88 7.96 -43.66
C ARG A 165 34.37 8.00 -43.34
N THR A 166 34.81 7.35 -42.27
CA THR A 166 36.21 7.31 -41.86
C THR A 166 37.02 6.37 -42.77
N ARG A 167 36.47 5.20 -43.12
CA ARG A 167 37.08 4.27 -44.09
C ARG A 167 37.15 4.89 -45.50
N LEU A 168 36.11 5.61 -45.95
CA LEU A 168 36.10 6.37 -47.20
C LEU A 168 37.17 7.47 -47.29
N ARG A 169 37.56 8.04 -46.14
CA ARG A 169 38.64 9.04 -46.08
C ARG A 169 40.02 8.42 -46.01
N ALA A 170 40.13 7.21 -45.46
CA ALA A 170 41.38 6.47 -45.35
C ALA A 170 41.72 5.71 -46.65
N ALA A 171 40.72 5.18 -47.35
CA ALA A 171 40.87 4.55 -48.65
C ALA A 171 40.86 5.63 -49.73
N GLY A 172 42.04 5.95 -50.28
CA GLY A 172 42.14 6.74 -51.50
C GLY A 172 41.55 5.98 -52.69
N ALA A 173 40.23 6.06 -52.86
CA ALA A 173 39.46 5.70 -54.06
C ALA A 173 39.68 4.29 -54.65
N ASP A 174 39.59 3.22 -53.84
CA ASP A 174 39.16 1.92 -54.37
C ASP A 174 37.65 1.74 -54.14
N LEU A 175 36.89 1.65 -55.22
CA LEU A 175 35.44 1.50 -55.19
C LEU A 175 35.01 0.09 -54.72
N GLY A 176 35.92 -0.90 -54.77
CA GLY A 176 35.67 -2.26 -54.27
C GLY A 176 35.52 -2.29 -52.75
N ASP A 177 36.51 -1.76 -52.03
CA ASP A 177 36.50 -1.68 -50.55
C ASP A 177 35.31 -0.86 -50.02
N VAL A 178 34.90 0.18 -50.75
CA VAL A 178 33.72 0.99 -50.43
C VAL A 178 32.43 0.20 -50.60
N ARG A 179 32.36 -0.65 -51.62
CA ARG A 179 31.19 -1.50 -51.88
C ARG A 179 31.07 -2.59 -50.83
N ASP A 180 32.17 -3.25 -50.48
CA ASP A 180 32.18 -4.27 -49.44
C ASP A 180 31.81 -3.68 -48.07
N ALA A 181 32.32 -2.49 -47.73
CA ALA A 181 31.93 -1.78 -46.51
C ALA A 181 30.45 -1.33 -46.50
N LEU A 182 29.88 -1.00 -47.67
CA LEU A 182 28.45 -0.67 -47.80
C LEU A 182 27.57 -1.91 -47.67
N ASP A 183 27.98 -3.04 -48.25
CA ASP A 183 27.25 -4.31 -48.14
C ASP A 183 27.30 -4.84 -46.69
N GLU A 184 28.44 -4.72 -46.00
CA GLU A 184 28.58 -5.00 -44.56
C GLU A 184 27.66 -4.09 -43.73
N LEU A 185 27.60 -2.79 -44.01
CA LEU A 185 26.70 -1.84 -43.34
C LEU A 185 25.21 -2.15 -43.62
N ILE A 186 24.86 -2.58 -44.84
CA ILE A 186 23.50 -2.97 -45.19
C ILE A 186 23.09 -4.24 -44.42
N ASP A 187 24.00 -5.20 -44.27
CA ASP A 187 23.72 -6.42 -43.53
C ASP A 187 23.66 -6.17 -42.01
N ASP A 188 24.52 -5.31 -41.46
CA ASP A 188 24.43 -4.83 -40.07
C ASP A 188 23.13 -4.05 -39.82
N PHE A 189 22.75 -3.17 -40.76
CA PHE A 189 21.47 -2.46 -40.70
C PHE A 189 20.28 -3.43 -40.75
N ARG A 190 20.35 -4.49 -41.57
CA ARG A 190 19.33 -5.55 -41.61
C ARG A 190 19.27 -6.33 -40.29
N VAL A 191 20.40 -6.63 -39.66
CA VAL A 191 20.47 -7.26 -38.33
C VAL A 191 19.81 -6.36 -37.28
N VAL A 192 20.07 -5.05 -37.32
CA VAL A 192 19.49 -4.07 -36.39
C VAL A 192 17.99 -3.89 -36.62
N VAL A 193 17.53 -3.82 -37.87
CA VAL A 193 16.11 -3.76 -38.23
C VAL A 193 15.37 -5.03 -37.76
N ARG A 194 15.99 -6.21 -37.91
CA ARG A 194 15.48 -7.48 -37.35
C ARG A 194 15.46 -7.48 -35.81
N GLY A 195 16.38 -6.77 -35.15
CA GLY A 195 16.39 -6.54 -33.71
C GLY A 195 15.28 -5.59 -33.21
N VAL A 196 14.79 -4.69 -34.07
CA VAL A 196 13.68 -3.77 -33.80
C VAL A 196 12.31 -4.43 -34.06
N PHE A 197 12.21 -5.26 -35.09
CA PHE A 197 11.03 -6.10 -35.35
C PHE A 197 11.46 -7.54 -35.66
N PRO A 198 11.39 -8.46 -34.68
CA PRO A 198 11.74 -9.85 -34.93
C PRO A 198 10.60 -10.49 -35.71
N ALA A 199 10.80 -10.75 -36.99
CA ALA A 199 9.77 -11.24 -37.90
C ALA A 199 9.12 -12.57 -37.41
N MET A 200 9.88 -13.38 -36.69
CA MET A 200 9.43 -14.66 -36.13
C MET A 200 8.66 -14.53 -34.81
N LEU A 201 8.74 -13.38 -34.12
CA LEU A 201 8.12 -13.19 -32.82
C LEU A 201 6.57 -13.22 -32.87
N PRO A 202 5.89 -12.54 -33.81
CA PRO A 202 4.42 -12.60 -33.90
C PRO A 202 3.91 -14.03 -34.10
N ASP A 203 4.55 -14.78 -35.00
CA ASP A 203 4.02 -16.07 -35.47
C ASP A 203 4.54 -17.25 -34.64
N ARG A 204 5.82 -17.25 -34.27
CA ARG A 204 6.49 -18.40 -33.62
C ARG A 204 6.92 -18.15 -32.17
N GLY A 205 6.71 -16.95 -31.66
CA GLY A 205 6.93 -16.61 -30.26
C GLY A 205 8.41 -16.38 -29.89
N PRO A 206 8.67 -16.03 -28.62
CA PRO A 206 9.96 -15.48 -28.19
C PRO A 206 11.11 -16.48 -28.28
N ARG A 207 10.86 -17.77 -28.03
CA ARG A 207 11.89 -18.80 -28.15
C ARG A 207 12.46 -18.88 -29.56
N ALA A 208 11.61 -19.03 -30.57
CA ALA A 208 12.03 -19.18 -31.96
C ALA A 208 12.78 -17.93 -32.45
N ALA A 209 12.32 -16.74 -32.06
CA ALA A 209 13.00 -15.50 -32.38
C ALA A 209 14.39 -15.39 -31.70
N LEU A 210 14.54 -15.89 -30.47
CA LEU A 210 15.83 -15.92 -29.77
C LEU A 210 16.79 -16.95 -30.36
N GLU A 211 16.29 -18.09 -30.83
CA GLU A 211 17.10 -19.09 -31.55
C GLU A 211 17.63 -18.54 -32.87
N GLU A 212 16.82 -17.76 -33.60
CA GLU A 212 17.25 -17.04 -34.81
C GLU A 212 18.33 -16.00 -34.49
N LEU A 213 18.13 -15.18 -33.45
CA LEU A 213 19.14 -14.22 -32.99
C LEU A 213 20.43 -14.92 -32.56
N ALA A 214 20.34 -16.03 -31.83
CA ALA A 214 21.51 -16.76 -31.37
C ALA A 214 22.38 -17.29 -32.51
N ALA A 215 21.77 -17.62 -33.66
CA ALA A 215 22.51 -18.06 -34.84
C ALA A 215 23.39 -16.95 -35.45
N THR A 216 23.14 -15.68 -35.12
CA THR A 216 23.95 -14.54 -35.59
C THR A 216 25.01 -14.10 -34.58
N LEU A 217 25.05 -14.68 -33.39
CA LEU A 217 26.01 -14.28 -32.35
C LEU A 217 27.37 -14.97 -32.55
N PRO A 218 28.50 -14.28 -32.28
CA PRO A 218 29.84 -14.85 -32.39
C PRO A 218 30.11 -15.96 -31.35
N ARG A 219 29.22 -16.13 -30.37
CA ARG A 219 29.36 -17.08 -29.27
C ARG A 219 28.19 -18.07 -29.31
N PRO A 220 28.43 -19.39 -29.36
CA PRO A 220 27.36 -20.38 -29.41
C PRO A 220 26.42 -20.28 -28.20
N VAL A 221 25.12 -20.44 -28.45
CA VAL A 221 24.08 -20.40 -27.41
C VAL A 221 23.34 -21.73 -27.36
N SER A 222 23.24 -22.30 -26.17
CA SER A 222 22.45 -23.49 -25.89
C SER A 222 21.13 -23.11 -25.21
N PHE A 223 20.02 -23.62 -25.73
CA PHE A 223 18.69 -23.38 -25.18
C PHE A 223 18.12 -24.66 -24.54
N ALA A 224 17.58 -24.54 -23.33
CA ALA A 224 16.91 -25.61 -22.61
C ALA A 224 15.60 -25.10 -21.96
N GLY A 225 14.74 -26.01 -21.52
CA GLY A 225 13.45 -25.68 -20.91
C GLY A 225 12.37 -25.28 -21.93
N ASP A 226 11.23 -24.76 -21.46
CA ASP A 226 10.11 -24.32 -22.31
C ASP A 226 9.43 -23.06 -21.74
N LEU A 227 8.83 -22.26 -22.63
CA LEU A 227 8.10 -21.02 -22.29
C LEU A 227 6.58 -21.23 -22.21
N GLY A 228 6.08 -22.44 -22.45
CA GLY A 228 4.66 -22.75 -22.31
C GLY A 228 3.82 -22.09 -23.40
N ARG A 229 2.61 -21.64 -23.03
CA ARG A 229 1.63 -21.07 -23.96
C ARG A 229 1.93 -19.61 -24.32
N ARG A 230 1.43 -19.17 -25.48
CA ARG A 230 1.52 -17.78 -25.94
C ARG A 230 0.83 -16.82 -24.98
N THR A 231 1.48 -15.71 -24.70
CA THR A 231 1.23 -14.85 -23.52
C THR A 231 0.79 -13.43 -23.92
N GLY A 232 0.72 -13.15 -25.22
CA GLY A 232 0.34 -11.86 -25.79
C GLY A 232 1.54 -11.03 -26.21
N TRP A 233 1.37 -10.26 -27.29
CA TRP A 233 2.46 -9.57 -28.00
C TRP A 233 3.33 -8.69 -27.10
N GLN A 234 2.73 -7.89 -26.21
CA GLN A 234 3.45 -6.95 -25.36
C GLN A 234 4.40 -7.66 -24.38
N LEU A 235 3.97 -8.79 -23.81
CA LEU A 235 4.77 -9.57 -22.87
C LEU A 235 5.85 -10.38 -23.61
N GLU A 236 5.51 -10.97 -24.75
CA GLU A 236 6.47 -11.74 -25.54
C GLU A 236 7.56 -10.86 -26.14
N SER A 237 7.22 -9.67 -26.63
CA SER A 237 8.18 -8.65 -27.09
C SER A 237 9.00 -8.08 -25.92
N GLY A 238 8.34 -7.82 -24.79
CA GLY A 238 8.95 -7.55 -23.49
C GLY A 238 10.09 -8.52 -23.19
N PHE A 239 9.74 -9.79 -23.12
CA PHE A 239 10.61 -10.89 -22.78
C PHE A 239 11.74 -11.09 -23.81
N TYR A 240 11.39 -11.18 -25.10
CA TYR A 240 12.34 -11.36 -26.19
C TYR A 240 13.46 -10.31 -26.13
N HIS A 241 13.10 -9.03 -26.05
CA HIS A 241 14.10 -7.98 -26.10
C HIS A 241 15.00 -7.93 -24.86
N ALA A 242 14.50 -8.32 -23.69
CA ALA A 242 15.31 -8.37 -22.47
C ALA A 242 16.35 -9.49 -22.55
N VAL A 243 15.94 -10.66 -23.03
CA VAL A 243 16.85 -11.79 -23.26
C VAL A 243 17.82 -11.49 -24.40
N ALA A 244 17.35 -10.88 -25.49
CA ALA A 244 18.19 -10.46 -26.61
C ALA A 244 19.27 -9.45 -26.21
N ALA A 245 18.92 -8.45 -25.39
CA ALA A 245 19.89 -7.48 -24.86
C ALA A 245 20.96 -8.18 -24.01
N ALA A 246 20.55 -9.11 -23.14
CA ALA A 246 21.47 -9.91 -22.34
C ALA A 246 22.40 -10.77 -23.20
N LEU A 247 21.87 -11.44 -24.22
CA LEU A 247 22.66 -12.26 -25.14
C LEU A 247 23.68 -11.44 -25.93
N ASN A 248 23.26 -10.30 -26.50
CA ASN A 248 24.16 -9.41 -27.24
C ASN A 248 25.28 -8.85 -26.35
N LEU A 249 24.96 -8.50 -25.10
CA LEU A 249 25.95 -8.03 -24.13
C LEU A 249 26.97 -9.11 -23.76
N LEU A 250 26.51 -10.34 -23.55
CA LEU A 250 27.34 -11.47 -23.11
C LEU A 250 28.10 -12.15 -24.25
N ALA A 251 27.65 -11.98 -25.50
CA ALA A 251 28.29 -12.56 -26.68
C ALA A 251 29.72 -12.03 -26.86
N GLY A 252 29.95 -10.73 -26.64
CA GLY A 252 31.29 -10.13 -26.62
C GLY A 252 32.16 -10.48 -27.83
N LYS A 253 33.47 -10.65 -27.62
CA LYS A 253 34.41 -11.24 -28.60
C LYS A 253 34.38 -12.77 -28.49
N GLU A 254 34.76 -13.48 -29.57
CA GLU A 254 34.77 -14.96 -29.63
C GLU A 254 35.31 -15.61 -28.36
N SER A 255 34.55 -16.57 -27.81
CA SER A 255 34.87 -17.29 -26.58
C SER A 255 34.59 -18.79 -26.78
N PRO A 256 35.47 -19.69 -26.31
CA PRO A 256 35.27 -21.14 -26.46
C PRO A 256 34.19 -21.71 -25.54
N HIS A 257 33.70 -20.94 -24.56
CA HIS A 257 32.67 -21.39 -23.62
C HIS A 257 31.29 -20.96 -24.12
N PRO A 258 30.32 -21.86 -24.36
CA PRO A 258 29.00 -21.47 -24.84
C PRO A 258 28.22 -20.67 -23.79
N MET A 259 27.23 -19.90 -24.24
CA MET A 259 26.20 -19.34 -23.37
C MET A 259 25.08 -20.35 -23.19
N THR A 260 24.42 -20.33 -22.04
CA THR A 260 23.25 -21.18 -21.78
C THR A 260 22.05 -20.32 -21.43
N VAL A 261 20.91 -20.63 -22.04
CA VAL A 261 19.61 -20.04 -21.75
C VAL A 261 18.67 -21.15 -21.31
N VAL A 262 18.18 -21.07 -20.08
CA VAL A 262 17.18 -22.01 -19.55
C VAL A 262 15.85 -21.28 -19.42
N PHE A 263 14.84 -21.76 -20.14
CA PHE A 263 13.48 -21.26 -20.08
C PHE A 263 12.65 -21.98 -19.02
N GLY A 264 11.64 -21.29 -18.48
CA GLY A 264 10.62 -21.88 -17.61
C GLY A 264 9.31 -21.11 -17.70
N CYS A 265 8.21 -21.76 -17.30
CA CYS A 265 6.85 -21.24 -17.50
C CYS A 265 5.84 -21.73 -16.46
N ASP A 266 6.11 -21.57 -15.16
CA ASP A 266 5.06 -21.84 -14.16
C ASP A 266 4.01 -20.71 -14.22
N ASP A 267 4.11 -19.67 -13.39
CA ASP A 267 3.18 -18.51 -13.45
C ASP A 267 3.75 -17.28 -14.20
N ALA A 268 4.87 -17.44 -14.90
CA ALA A 268 5.59 -16.36 -15.57
C ALA A 268 6.56 -16.89 -16.63
N LEU A 269 6.73 -16.14 -17.71
CA LEU A 269 7.83 -16.34 -18.67
C LEU A 269 9.17 -16.13 -17.93
N ARG A 270 10.01 -17.15 -17.90
CA ARG A 270 11.34 -17.10 -17.27
C ARG A 270 12.44 -17.44 -18.25
N ALA A 271 13.54 -16.69 -18.19
CA ALA A 271 14.81 -17.04 -18.82
C ALA A 271 15.95 -16.85 -17.82
N ARG A 272 16.80 -17.86 -17.69
CA ARG A 272 18.08 -17.74 -16.99
C ARG A 272 19.20 -17.85 -18.03
N ILE A 273 19.89 -16.76 -18.26
CA ILE A 273 21.08 -16.70 -19.12
C ILE A 273 22.31 -16.86 -18.23
N SER A 274 23.26 -17.70 -18.65
CA SER A 274 24.53 -17.92 -17.96
C SER A 274 25.68 -17.93 -18.96
N ALA A 275 26.74 -17.18 -18.66
CA ALA A 275 27.93 -17.12 -19.49
C ALA A 275 29.17 -16.80 -18.65
N VAL A 276 30.26 -17.55 -18.88
CA VAL A 276 31.58 -17.21 -18.29
C VAL A 276 32.10 -15.96 -18.98
N GLY A 277 32.56 -14.97 -18.21
CA GLY A 277 32.99 -13.67 -18.74
C GLY A 277 33.78 -12.80 -17.78
N ALA A 278 34.22 -11.64 -18.27
CA ALA A 278 34.99 -10.65 -17.50
C ALA A 278 34.13 -9.51 -16.92
N LEU A 279 32.84 -9.45 -17.27
CA LEU A 279 31.94 -8.39 -16.82
C LEU A 279 31.64 -8.53 -15.33
N THR A 280 31.73 -7.41 -14.61
CA THR A 280 31.31 -7.31 -13.21
C THR A 280 29.81 -7.11 -13.10
N ALA A 281 29.23 -7.38 -11.92
CA ALA A 281 27.81 -7.15 -11.67
C ALA A 281 27.42 -5.68 -11.91
N ALA A 282 28.24 -4.72 -11.49
CA ALA A 282 27.98 -3.29 -11.70
C ALA A 282 27.89 -2.94 -13.20
N GLN A 283 28.81 -3.46 -14.03
CA GLN A 283 28.79 -3.22 -15.48
C GLN A 283 27.56 -3.82 -16.16
N LEU A 284 27.10 -4.99 -15.72
CA LEU A 284 25.85 -5.60 -16.22
C LEU A 284 24.65 -4.72 -15.90
N HIS A 285 24.54 -4.23 -14.65
CA HIS A 285 23.45 -3.34 -14.24
C HIS A 285 23.44 -2.03 -15.03
N THR A 286 24.61 -1.42 -15.24
CA THR A 286 24.73 -0.19 -16.04
C THR A 286 24.31 -0.43 -17.49
N ALA A 287 24.77 -1.53 -18.10
CA ALA A 287 24.49 -1.82 -19.51
C ALA A 287 23.01 -2.19 -19.76
N LEU A 288 22.41 -2.95 -18.85
CA LEU A 288 21.03 -3.48 -18.99
C LEU A 288 19.98 -2.65 -18.26
N GLY A 289 20.35 -1.50 -17.69
CA GLY A 289 19.43 -0.69 -16.86
C GLY A 289 18.12 -0.31 -17.56
N GLN A 290 18.16 -0.06 -18.88
CA GLN A 290 16.95 0.25 -19.66
C GLN A 290 16.05 -0.99 -19.85
N ASP A 291 16.64 -2.16 -20.07
CA ASP A 291 15.90 -3.42 -20.17
C ASP A 291 15.29 -3.83 -18.84
N MET A 292 16.02 -3.61 -17.75
CA MET A 292 15.53 -3.82 -16.38
C MET A 292 14.31 -2.92 -16.09
N GLU A 293 14.38 -1.63 -16.44
CA GLU A 293 13.25 -0.70 -16.30
C GLU A 293 12.02 -1.21 -17.08
N ARG A 294 12.23 -1.62 -18.33
CA ARG A 294 11.15 -2.09 -19.19
C ARG A 294 10.48 -3.37 -18.67
N VAL A 295 11.28 -4.34 -18.26
CA VAL A 295 10.79 -5.60 -17.65
C VAL A 295 9.99 -5.30 -16.38
N ALA A 296 10.46 -4.37 -15.55
CA ALA A 296 9.75 -3.94 -14.34
C ALA A 296 8.39 -3.30 -14.64
N VAL A 297 8.30 -2.43 -15.66
CA VAL A 297 7.03 -1.79 -16.04
C VAL A 297 6.02 -2.81 -16.59
N LEU A 298 6.50 -3.88 -17.23
CA LEU A 298 5.66 -4.99 -17.69
C LEU A 298 5.27 -5.98 -16.57
N GLY A 299 5.58 -5.68 -15.30
CA GLY A 299 5.24 -6.52 -14.15
C GLY A 299 6.22 -7.67 -13.90
N GLY A 300 7.42 -7.58 -14.45
CA GLY A 300 8.50 -8.55 -14.28
C GLY A 300 9.67 -8.05 -13.46
N ASP A 301 10.74 -8.83 -13.45
CA ASP A 301 12.03 -8.46 -12.89
C ASP A 301 13.17 -9.03 -13.74
N MET A 302 14.29 -8.30 -13.74
CA MET A 302 15.53 -8.70 -14.37
C MET A 302 16.65 -8.54 -13.35
N VAL A 303 17.34 -9.63 -13.03
CA VAL A 303 18.36 -9.68 -11.98
C VAL A 303 19.70 -10.09 -12.59
N CYS A 304 20.73 -9.29 -12.35
CA CYS A 304 22.09 -9.55 -12.83
C CYS A 304 23.00 -9.90 -11.65
N THR A 305 23.65 -11.06 -11.71
CA THR A 305 24.62 -11.49 -10.68
C THR A 305 25.88 -12.03 -11.35
N VAL A 306 26.99 -12.00 -10.62
CA VAL A 306 28.24 -12.63 -11.06
C VAL A 306 28.75 -13.49 -9.92
N VAL A 307 28.93 -14.79 -10.19
CA VAL A 307 29.45 -15.78 -9.24
C VAL A 307 30.59 -16.50 -9.93
N ASP A 308 31.79 -16.52 -9.34
CA ASP A 308 32.97 -17.21 -9.89
C ASP A 308 33.23 -16.91 -11.37
N ARG A 309 33.21 -15.63 -11.75
CA ARG A 309 33.36 -15.12 -13.14
C ARG A 309 32.27 -15.59 -14.13
N THR A 310 31.20 -16.18 -13.62
CA THR A 310 30.02 -16.54 -14.41
C THR A 310 28.96 -15.47 -14.21
N ALA A 311 28.64 -14.75 -15.29
CA ALA A 311 27.50 -13.84 -15.32
C ALA A 311 26.21 -14.67 -15.39
N VAL A 312 25.29 -14.38 -14.49
CA VAL A 312 23.96 -15.00 -14.44
C VAL A 312 22.92 -13.88 -14.48
N ILE A 313 22.14 -13.88 -15.55
CA ILE A 313 21.06 -12.92 -15.77
C ILE A 313 19.74 -13.69 -15.74
N THR A 314 18.83 -13.31 -14.85
CA THR A 314 17.50 -13.92 -14.78
C THR A 314 16.46 -12.89 -15.20
N VAL A 315 15.58 -13.25 -16.14
CA VAL A 315 14.44 -12.45 -16.59
C VAL A 315 13.17 -13.20 -16.21
N ARG A 316 12.23 -12.52 -15.55
CA ARG A 316 10.90 -13.03 -15.25
C ARG A 316 9.85 -12.02 -15.70
N LEU A 317 8.81 -12.46 -16.41
CA LEU A 317 7.70 -11.62 -16.86
C LEU A 317 6.37 -12.34 -16.61
N ALA A 318 5.40 -11.70 -15.97
CA ALA A 318 4.11 -12.32 -15.65
C ALA A 318 3.33 -12.75 -16.92
N GLU A 319 2.47 -13.78 -16.83
CA GLU A 319 1.71 -14.28 -17.99
C GLU A 319 0.55 -13.38 -18.46
N ARG A 320 0.25 -12.32 -17.71
CA ARG A 320 -0.78 -11.35 -18.04
C ARG A 320 -0.31 -9.97 -17.62
N ILE A 321 -0.64 -8.96 -18.43
CA ILE A 321 -0.70 -7.58 -17.97
C ILE A 321 -2.01 -7.46 -17.19
N GLU A 322 -2.11 -8.15 -16.07
CA GLU A 322 -3.12 -7.77 -15.10
C GLU A 322 -2.73 -6.37 -14.61
N PRO A 323 -3.69 -5.44 -14.39
CA PRO A 323 -3.40 -4.35 -13.48
C PRO A 323 -2.81 -5.04 -12.26
N VAL A 324 -1.65 -4.60 -11.79
CA VAL A 324 -1.14 -5.07 -10.50
C VAL A 324 -2.22 -4.64 -9.50
N ALA A 325 -3.25 -5.47 -9.33
CA ALA A 325 -4.04 -5.56 -8.12
C ALA A 325 -2.96 -5.76 -7.10
N ALA A 326 -2.67 -4.67 -6.37
CA ALA A 326 -1.56 -4.56 -5.46
C ALA A 326 -1.44 -5.91 -4.78
N GLN A 327 -0.39 -6.69 -5.11
CA GLN A 327 -0.33 -8.12 -4.79
C GLN A 327 -0.82 -8.25 -3.36
N ALA A 328 -2.02 -8.84 -3.20
CA ALA A 328 -2.65 -8.91 -1.89
C ALA A 328 -1.59 -9.49 -0.98
N ALA A 329 -1.30 -8.78 0.10
CA ALA A 329 -0.15 -9.12 0.91
C ALA A 329 -0.24 -10.60 1.28
N ASP A 330 0.87 -11.35 1.18
CA ASP A 330 0.85 -12.80 1.42
C ASP A 330 0.08 -13.09 2.72
N PRO A 331 -1.10 -13.71 2.65
CA PRO A 331 -1.96 -13.91 3.81
C PRO A 331 -1.21 -14.64 4.93
N ALA A 332 -0.29 -15.55 4.57
CA ALA A 332 0.51 -16.30 5.53
C ALA A 332 1.48 -15.43 6.34
N THR A 333 1.91 -14.27 5.80
CA THR A 333 2.77 -13.32 6.52
C THR A 333 1.98 -12.53 7.57
N PHE A 334 0.73 -12.17 7.26
CA PHE A 334 -0.14 -11.43 8.18
C PHE A 334 -0.69 -12.32 9.31
N GLU A 335 -0.98 -13.59 9.03
CA GLU A 335 -1.45 -14.55 10.04
C GLU A 335 -0.39 -14.91 11.09
N ARG A 336 0.91 -14.82 10.73
CA ARG A 336 2.01 -15.04 11.68
C ARG A 336 2.12 -13.94 12.75
N SER A 337 1.59 -12.74 12.48
CA SER A 337 1.61 -11.64 13.43
C SER A 337 0.48 -11.74 14.46
N ALA A 338 0.83 -11.92 15.73
CA ALA A 338 -0.13 -11.98 16.83
C ALA A 338 -0.92 -10.68 16.97
N ILE A 339 -0.23 -9.52 16.89
CA ILE A 339 -0.87 -8.21 16.96
C ILE A 339 -1.86 -7.98 15.82
N HIS A 340 -1.50 -8.40 14.60
CA HIS A 340 -2.41 -8.28 13.45
C HIS A 340 -3.69 -9.10 13.65
N ARG A 341 -3.57 -10.35 14.13
CA ARG A 341 -4.73 -11.19 14.44
C ARG A 341 -5.59 -10.57 15.54
N GLN A 342 -4.98 -10.07 16.61
CA GLN A 342 -5.71 -9.43 17.71
C GLN A 342 -6.47 -8.18 17.24
N VAL A 343 -5.85 -7.32 16.42
CA VAL A 343 -6.51 -6.15 15.86
C VAL A 343 -7.65 -6.54 14.91
N ARG A 344 -7.45 -7.56 14.07
CA ARG A 344 -8.51 -8.09 13.20
C ARG A 344 -9.72 -8.57 14.02
N ASP A 345 -9.48 -9.26 15.13
CA ASP A 345 -10.56 -9.70 16.01
C ASP A 345 -11.32 -8.53 16.63
N LEU A 346 -10.63 -7.46 17.05
CA LEU A 346 -11.28 -6.25 17.54
C LEU A 346 -12.09 -5.54 16.44
N VAL A 347 -11.59 -5.51 15.20
CA VAL A 347 -12.34 -4.95 14.06
C VAL A 347 -13.61 -5.76 13.81
N ARG A 348 -13.53 -7.10 13.85
CA ARG A 348 -14.68 -7.99 13.72
C ARG A 348 -15.70 -7.77 14.85
N GLN A 349 -15.26 -7.62 16.09
CA GLN A 349 -16.15 -7.32 17.22
C GLN A 349 -16.82 -5.95 17.06
N GLY A 350 -16.11 -4.93 16.55
CA GLY A 350 -16.70 -3.61 16.26
C GLY A 350 -17.72 -3.66 15.12
N GLN A 351 -17.44 -4.47 14.10
CA GLN A 351 -18.35 -4.82 13.04
C GLN A 351 -19.65 -5.46 13.60
N GLU A 352 -19.54 -6.48 14.44
CA GLU A 352 -20.68 -7.15 15.10
C GLU A 352 -21.46 -6.17 16.00
N ALA A 353 -20.79 -5.39 16.83
CA ALA A 353 -21.41 -4.41 17.72
C ALA A 353 -22.18 -3.28 17.02
N THR A 354 -21.91 -3.07 15.73
CA THR A 354 -22.56 -2.04 14.89
C THR A 354 -23.48 -2.63 13.83
N GLU A 355 -23.78 -3.92 13.89
CA GLU A 355 -24.67 -4.56 12.93
C GLU A 355 -26.04 -3.87 12.87
N GLY A 356 -26.54 -3.65 11.64
CA GLY A 356 -27.78 -2.91 11.39
C GLY A 356 -27.71 -1.39 11.60
N ARG A 357 -26.55 -0.83 11.99
CA ARG A 357 -26.36 0.61 12.21
C ARG A 357 -25.49 1.25 11.12
N PRO A 358 -25.66 2.56 10.82
CA PRO A 358 -24.85 3.25 9.80
C PRO A 358 -23.35 3.25 10.10
N GLU A 359 -22.96 3.17 11.38
CA GLU A 359 -21.55 3.12 11.81
C GLU A 359 -20.82 1.86 11.32
N ARG A 360 -21.55 0.80 10.97
CA ARG A 360 -20.99 -0.45 10.41
C ARG A 360 -20.10 -0.21 9.21
N ALA A 361 -20.49 0.71 8.32
CA ALA A 361 -19.74 1.01 7.11
C ALA A 361 -18.32 1.51 7.41
N SER A 362 -18.13 2.23 8.53
CA SER A 362 -16.80 2.72 8.93
C SER A 362 -15.91 1.59 9.45
N TRP A 363 -16.48 0.60 10.14
CA TRP A 363 -15.77 -0.61 10.56
C TRP A 363 -15.41 -1.50 9.37
N ASP A 364 -16.28 -1.60 8.37
CA ASP A 364 -15.99 -2.34 7.13
C ASP A 364 -14.83 -1.71 6.34
N VAL A 365 -14.73 -0.38 6.31
CA VAL A 365 -13.56 0.32 5.71
C VAL A 365 -12.27 -0.01 6.45
N VAL A 366 -12.30 -0.09 7.78
CA VAL A 366 -11.12 -0.51 8.57
C VAL A 366 -10.75 -1.96 8.28
N ALA A 367 -11.74 -2.86 8.21
CA ALA A 367 -11.52 -4.27 7.88
C ALA A 367 -10.91 -4.45 6.49
N GLU A 368 -11.44 -3.75 5.49
CA GLU A 368 -10.90 -3.76 4.14
C GLU A 368 -9.44 -3.29 4.13
N ARG A 369 -9.15 -2.15 4.76
CA ARG A 369 -7.79 -1.60 4.84
C ARG A 369 -6.81 -2.51 5.57
N LEU A 370 -7.27 -3.25 6.57
CA LEU A 370 -6.43 -4.17 7.31
C LEU A 370 -5.84 -5.27 6.40
N THR A 371 -6.54 -5.60 5.31
CA THR A 371 -6.10 -6.60 4.31
C THR A 371 -5.30 -6.01 3.15
N MET A 372 -5.22 -4.69 3.05
CA MET A 372 -4.53 -4.01 1.93
C MET A 372 -3.02 -3.93 2.20
N PRO A 373 -2.19 -4.00 1.14
CA PRO A 373 -0.74 -3.84 1.28
C PRO A 373 -0.38 -2.43 1.74
N VAL A 374 0.73 -2.32 2.45
CA VAL A 374 1.27 -1.04 2.92
C VAL A 374 1.68 -0.20 1.72
N ARG A 375 1.36 1.09 1.73
CA ARG A 375 1.56 1.95 0.56
C ARG A 375 2.77 2.86 0.77
N LEU A 376 3.72 2.77 -0.16
CA LEU A 376 4.90 3.62 -0.24
C LEU A 376 4.74 4.57 -1.43
N ALA A 377 4.84 5.89 -1.22
CA ALA A 377 4.95 6.83 -2.32
C ALA A 377 6.42 7.13 -2.63
N VAL A 378 6.79 7.06 -3.90
CA VAL A 378 8.08 7.56 -4.40
C VAL A 378 7.81 8.89 -5.09
N VAL A 379 8.33 9.98 -4.53
CA VAL A 379 8.06 11.34 -4.99
C VAL A 379 9.26 11.92 -5.74
N GLY A 380 9.00 12.42 -6.93
CA GLY A 380 9.99 13.08 -7.79
C GLY A 380 10.25 12.31 -9.08
N PRO A 381 10.99 12.93 -10.02
CA PRO A 381 11.06 12.48 -11.40
C PRO A 381 11.74 11.12 -11.54
N GLY A 382 11.07 10.20 -12.22
CA GLY A 382 11.62 8.97 -12.80
C GLY A 382 10.81 7.71 -12.47
N THR A 383 11.48 6.57 -12.36
CA THR A 383 10.86 5.28 -12.70
C THR A 383 10.03 4.69 -11.57
N ALA A 384 8.97 3.99 -11.93
CA ALA A 384 8.17 3.25 -10.98
C ALA A 384 8.99 2.06 -10.46
N PRO A 385 9.14 1.93 -9.13
CA PRO A 385 9.95 0.87 -8.55
C PRO A 385 9.25 -0.49 -8.63
N PRO A 386 10.01 -1.61 -8.56
CA PRO A 386 9.44 -2.94 -8.61
C PRO A 386 8.46 -3.15 -7.45
N SER A 387 7.37 -3.86 -7.74
CA SER A 387 6.41 -4.33 -6.73
C SER A 387 7.06 -5.36 -5.81
N ALA A 388 6.77 -5.27 -4.51
CA ALA A 388 7.24 -6.23 -3.51
C ALA A 388 6.05 -6.78 -2.71
N PRO A 389 6.14 -8.01 -2.18
CA PRO A 389 5.06 -8.59 -1.40
C PRO A 389 4.76 -7.75 -0.16
N GLY A 390 3.48 -7.42 0.02
CA GLY A 390 2.99 -6.64 1.16
C GLY A 390 3.21 -5.12 1.07
N VAL A 391 3.89 -4.62 0.03
CA VAL A 391 4.11 -3.18 -0.19
C VAL A 391 3.70 -2.77 -1.61
N SER A 392 2.72 -1.89 -1.70
CA SER A 392 2.30 -1.25 -2.94
C SER A 392 3.08 0.05 -3.11
N VAL A 393 3.93 0.13 -4.13
CA VAL A 393 4.69 1.35 -4.41
C VAL A 393 4.00 2.21 -5.47
N LEU A 394 3.81 3.49 -5.16
CA LEU A 394 3.18 4.51 -5.99
C LEU A 394 4.23 5.52 -6.45
N ALA A 395 4.50 5.58 -7.75
CA ALA A 395 5.33 6.63 -8.32
C ALA A 395 4.50 7.93 -8.46
N VAL A 396 5.03 9.04 -7.96
CA VAL A 396 4.39 10.35 -7.95
C VAL A 396 5.33 11.39 -8.54
N ASP A 397 5.02 11.79 -9.77
CA ASP A 397 5.71 12.88 -10.45
C ASP A 397 5.01 14.21 -10.12
N ALA A 398 5.27 14.72 -8.92
CA ALA A 398 4.76 15.98 -8.41
C ALA A 398 5.77 16.60 -7.43
N PRO A 399 5.78 17.93 -7.24
CA PRO A 399 6.61 18.55 -6.22
C PRO A 399 6.25 18.03 -4.83
N ALA A 400 7.26 17.77 -4.02
CA ALA A 400 7.09 17.37 -2.62
C ALA A 400 6.75 18.61 -1.75
N ASP A 401 5.52 19.11 -1.92
CA ASP A 401 4.99 20.32 -1.28
C ASP A 401 3.78 20.04 -0.35
N ARG A 402 3.34 21.05 0.39
CA ARG A 402 2.23 20.89 1.35
C ARG A 402 0.96 20.24 0.76
N VAL A 403 0.61 20.56 -0.50
CA VAL A 403 -0.60 20.04 -1.14
C VAL A 403 -0.48 18.53 -1.32
N LEU A 404 0.68 18.06 -1.80
CA LEU A 404 0.92 16.62 -1.95
C LEU A 404 0.93 15.89 -0.60
N ALA A 405 1.50 16.50 0.45
CA ALA A 405 1.47 15.93 1.79
C ALA A 405 0.04 15.79 2.34
N GLU A 406 -0.81 16.81 2.18
CA GLU A 406 -2.22 16.74 2.59
C GLU A 406 -2.99 15.65 1.83
N GLU A 407 -2.66 15.42 0.55
CA GLU A 407 -3.23 14.34 -0.24
C GLU A 407 -2.83 12.95 0.27
N PHE A 408 -1.55 12.76 0.64
CA PHE A 408 -1.03 11.51 1.21
C PHE A 408 -1.61 11.18 2.59
N LEU A 409 -2.00 12.20 3.35
CA LEU A 409 -2.68 12.05 4.63
C LEU A 409 -4.19 11.81 4.46
N ALA A 410 -4.76 12.28 3.35
CA ALA A 410 -6.16 12.05 3.02
C ALA A 410 -6.38 10.59 2.60
N GLU A 411 -6.87 9.81 3.55
CA GLU A 411 -7.30 8.43 3.33
C GLU A 411 -8.31 8.26 2.16
N SER A 412 -9.13 9.29 1.93
CA SER A 412 -10.12 9.38 0.83
C SER A 412 -9.62 10.18 -0.38
N GLY A 413 -8.33 10.54 -0.39
CA GLY A 413 -7.69 11.29 -1.47
C GLY A 413 -7.57 10.46 -2.76
N PRO A 414 -7.30 11.10 -3.91
CA PRO A 414 -7.20 10.41 -5.19
C PRO A 414 -6.03 9.41 -5.20
N ARG A 415 -4.95 9.69 -4.47
CA ARG A 415 -3.87 8.73 -4.25
C ARG A 415 -4.05 7.91 -2.99
N GLY A 416 -5.07 8.13 -2.15
CA GLY A 416 -5.31 7.43 -0.88
C GLY A 416 -4.19 7.56 0.16
N GLY A 417 -4.46 7.11 1.39
CA GLY A 417 -3.48 7.16 2.48
C GLY A 417 -2.21 6.36 2.17
N VAL A 418 -1.05 6.93 2.51
CA VAL A 418 0.25 6.25 2.44
C VAL A 418 0.81 6.01 3.83
N ALA A 419 1.71 5.03 3.97
CA ALA A 419 2.43 4.75 5.21
C ALA A 419 3.87 5.27 5.17
N ALA A 420 4.43 5.45 3.98
CA ALA A 420 5.77 5.95 3.79
C ALA A 420 5.90 6.76 2.50
N VAL A 421 6.87 7.66 2.50
CA VAL A 421 7.28 8.50 1.37
C VAL A 421 8.80 8.42 1.22
N LEU A 422 9.25 8.12 0.02
CA LEU A 422 10.64 8.22 -0.40
C LEU A 422 10.78 9.35 -1.42
N CYS A 423 11.44 10.44 -1.03
CA CYS A 423 11.67 11.60 -1.89
C CYS A 423 12.99 11.46 -2.64
N ARG A 424 12.93 11.67 -3.97
CA ARG A 424 14.10 11.71 -4.88
C ARG A 424 14.78 13.08 -4.93
N THR A 425 14.04 14.09 -4.50
CA THR A 425 14.48 15.48 -4.39
C THR A 425 14.22 15.94 -2.97
N VAL A 426 14.93 16.98 -2.52
CA VAL A 426 14.74 17.52 -1.17
C VAL A 426 13.31 18.07 -1.04
N PRO A 427 12.47 17.54 -0.12
CA PRO A 427 11.11 18.04 0.08
C PRO A 427 11.10 19.42 0.72
N THR A 428 9.99 20.15 0.62
CA THR A 428 9.87 21.46 1.29
C THR A 428 9.71 21.31 2.82
N PRO A 429 10.02 22.34 3.62
CA PRO A 429 9.77 22.32 5.07
C PRO A 429 8.28 22.09 5.41
N GLU A 430 7.37 22.64 4.61
CA GLU A 430 5.93 22.50 4.78
C GLU A 430 5.47 21.06 4.49
N PHE A 431 6.05 20.39 3.49
CA PHE A 431 5.81 18.97 3.22
C PHE A 431 6.15 18.10 4.44
N ARG A 432 7.36 18.29 4.99
CA ARG A 432 7.81 17.56 6.19
C ARG A 432 6.90 17.83 7.38
N THR A 433 6.52 19.09 7.58
CA THR A 433 5.68 19.50 8.71
C THR A 433 4.27 18.93 8.60
N ALA A 434 3.69 18.94 7.40
CA ALA A 434 2.37 18.37 7.15
C ALA A 434 2.35 16.86 7.43
N LEU A 435 3.29 16.08 6.87
CA LEU A 435 3.36 14.63 7.09
C LEU A 435 3.53 14.26 8.57
N ARG A 436 4.32 15.03 9.33
CA ARG A 436 4.50 14.82 10.78
C ARG A 436 3.24 15.11 11.60
N GLY A 437 2.41 16.05 11.15
CA GLY A 437 1.15 16.41 11.81
C GLY A 437 -0.03 15.50 11.46
N GLY A 438 0.18 14.51 10.58
CA GLY A 438 -0.85 13.58 10.12
C GLY A 438 -1.40 12.68 11.22
N ARG A 439 -2.67 12.28 11.08
CA ARG A 439 -3.32 11.30 11.97
C ARG A 439 -2.55 9.97 12.00
N HIS A 440 -2.19 9.48 10.82
CA HIS A 440 -1.33 8.33 10.66
C HIS A 440 0.08 8.83 10.43
N ARG A 441 1.06 8.25 11.14
CA ARG A 441 2.45 8.56 10.89
C ARG A 441 2.83 8.09 9.47
N VAL A 442 3.59 8.94 8.78
CA VAL A 442 4.10 8.67 7.45
C VAL A 442 5.62 8.77 7.53
N ALA A 443 6.29 7.63 7.38
CA ALA A 443 7.76 7.60 7.35
C ALA A 443 8.25 8.40 6.14
N LEU A 444 9.23 9.28 6.34
CA LEU A 444 9.81 10.09 5.27
C LEU A 444 11.29 9.79 5.16
N THR A 445 11.72 9.38 3.97
CA THR A 445 13.13 9.16 3.64
C THR A 445 13.51 9.96 2.42
N GLU A 446 14.74 10.46 2.38
CA GLU A 446 15.30 11.22 1.26
C GLU A 446 16.44 10.39 0.68
N SER A 447 16.50 10.29 -0.66
CA SER A 447 17.61 9.61 -1.33
C SER A 447 18.08 10.43 -2.53
N GLY A 448 19.40 10.59 -2.64
CA GLY A 448 20.05 11.13 -3.82
C GLY A 448 19.88 10.22 -5.05
N GLN A 449 20.16 10.74 -6.24
CA GLN A 449 19.96 10.02 -7.50
C GLN A 449 20.82 8.76 -7.64
N GLU A 450 22.07 8.80 -7.16
CA GLU A 450 23.05 7.72 -7.36
C GLU A 450 22.76 6.47 -6.49
N GLU A 451 22.18 6.65 -5.30
CA GLU A 451 21.91 5.55 -4.35
C GLU A 451 20.43 5.12 -4.32
N PHE A 452 19.59 5.75 -5.14
CA PHE A 452 18.12 5.61 -5.08
C PHE A 452 17.63 4.16 -5.15
N ALA A 453 18.18 3.35 -6.04
CA ALA A 453 17.76 1.97 -6.21
C ALA A 453 18.05 1.09 -4.98
N SER A 454 19.21 1.29 -4.35
CA SER A 454 19.58 0.59 -3.13
C SER A 454 18.70 1.02 -1.95
N HIS A 455 18.52 2.33 -1.78
CA HIS A 455 17.67 2.91 -0.74
C HIS A 455 16.22 2.43 -0.84
N LEU A 456 15.66 2.48 -2.04
CA LEU A 456 14.32 1.98 -2.33
C LEU A 456 14.16 0.51 -1.96
N THR A 457 15.13 -0.34 -2.31
CA THR A 457 15.11 -1.78 -1.98
C THR A 457 15.11 -1.98 -0.46
N ALA A 458 15.94 -1.23 0.26
CA ALA A 458 16.00 -1.27 1.72
C ALA A 458 14.68 -0.81 2.38
N VAL A 459 14.12 0.32 1.92
CA VAL A 459 12.85 0.85 2.43
C VAL A 459 11.70 -0.12 2.18
N VAL A 460 11.63 -0.71 0.98
CA VAL A 460 10.61 -1.70 0.64
C VAL A 460 10.72 -2.94 1.53
N ALA A 461 11.93 -3.49 1.70
CA ALA A 461 12.15 -4.63 2.59
C ALA A 461 11.77 -4.32 4.05
N ALA A 462 12.14 -3.14 4.54
CA ALA A 462 11.82 -2.67 5.89
C ALA A 462 10.31 -2.50 6.11
N LEU A 463 9.58 -2.02 5.11
CA LEU A 463 8.11 -1.90 5.14
C LEU A 463 7.43 -3.26 5.04
N SER A 464 7.88 -4.14 4.14
CA SER A 464 7.33 -5.50 4.00
C SER A 464 7.46 -6.28 5.31
N ALA A 465 8.62 -6.20 5.97
CA ALA A 465 8.86 -6.87 7.25
C ALA A 465 7.94 -6.34 8.38
N ARG A 466 7.51 -5.08 8.30
CA ARG A 466 6.67 -4.42 9.31
C ARG A 466 5.21 -4.30 8.91
N ALA A 467 4.84 -4.78 7.72
CA ALA A 467 3.53 -4.52 7.14
C ALA A 467 2.36 -4.90 8.07
N PRO A 468 2.37 -6.06 8.75
CA PRO A 468 1.29 -6.42 9.68
C PRO A 468 1.16 -5.44 10.86
N VAL A 469 2.27 -4.93 11.39
CA VAL A 469 2.28 -4.02 12.55
C VAL A 469 1.86 -2.61 12.12
N ILE A 470 2.36 -2.11 10.98
CA ILE A 470 1.97 -0.81 10.41
C ILE A 470 0.47 -0.78 10.16
N THR A 471 -0.07 -1.80 9.51
CA THR A 471 -1.48 -1.89 9.18
C THR A 471 -2.36 -2.04 10.43
N ALA A 472 -1.93 -2.86 11.41
CA ALA A 472 -2.59 -2.98 12.71
C ALA A 472 -2.63 -1.64 13.47
N ARG A 473 -1.50 -0.90 13.53
CA ARG A 473 -1.43 0.40 14.19
C ARG A 473 -2.38 1.41 13.55
N ARG A 474 -2.37 1.52 12.21
CA ARG A 474 -3.28 2.42 11.48
C ARG A 474 -4.75 2.09 11.73
N ALA A 475 -5.09 0.79 11.80
CA ALA A 475 -6.42 0.34 12.16
C ALA A 475 -6.79 0.77 13.59
N VAL A 476 -5.94 0.50 14.60
CA VAL A 476 -6.17 0.92 15.99
C VAL A 476 -6.36 2.44 16.11
N THR A 477 -5.49 3.24 15.47
CA THR A 477 -5.65 4.70 15.43
C THR A 477 -7.00 5.13 14.83
N THR A 478 -7.52 4.39 13.85
CA THR A 478 -8.83 4.67 13.26
C THR A 478 -9.96 4.27 14.22
N MET A 479 -9.83 3.09 14.82
CA MET A 479 -10.80 2.54 15.77
C MET A 479 -10.98 3.41 17.01
N THR A 480 -9.94 4.13 17.48
CA THR A 480 -10.04 5.04 18.64
C THR A 480 -11.16 6.08 18.48
N ASP A 481 -11.47 6.53 17.27
CA ASP A 481 -12.62 7.40 17.01
C ASP A 481 -13.92 6.61 16.86
N LEU A 482 -13.87 5.45 16.19
CA LEU A 482 -15.06 4.63 15.96
C LEU A 482 -15.65 4.09 17.26
N VAL A 483 -14.82 3.69 18.23
CA VAL A 483 -15.32 3.20 19.51
C VAL A 483 -15.99 4.29 20.37
N ARG A 484 -15.78 5.57 20.06
CA ARG A 484 -16.46 6.68 20.77
C ARG A 484 -17.94 6.79 20.41
N THR A 485 -18.37 6.19 19.30
CA THR A 485 -19.81 6.09 18.94
C THR A 485 -20.52 4.99 19.72
N LEU A 486 -19.78 4.09 20.38
CA LEU A 486 -20.32 3.05 21.25
C LEU A 486 -20.60 3.59 22.67
N PRO A 487 -21.50 2.94 23.43
CA PRO A 487 -21.77 3.27 24.83
C PRO A 487 -20.47 3.37 25.67
N ASN A 488 -20.47 4.25 26.67
CA ASN A 488 -19.25 4.54 27.46
C ASN A 488 -18.72 3.31 28.22
N ASP A 489 -19.59 2.37 28.57
CA ASP A 489 -19.30 1.11 29.25
C ASP A 489 -18.99 -0.05 28.30
N HIS A 490 -18.98 0.19 26.99
CA HIS A 490 -18.71 -0.86 26.00
C HIS A 490 -17.26 -1.35 26.07
N HIS A 491 -17.07 -2.66 26.28
CA HIS A 491 -15.76 -3.29 26.46
C HIS A 491 -14.73 -2.97 25.35
N LEU A 492 -15.18 -2.81 24.10
CA LEU A 492 -14.31 -2.44 22.96
C LEU A 492 -13.57 -1.12 23.15
N ARG A 493 -14.13 -0.15 23.86
CA ARG A 493 -13.45 1.13 24.12
C ARG A 493 -12.16 0.89 24.88
N TRP A 494 -12.27 0.15 25.98
CA TRP A 494 -11.11 -0.24 26.78
C TRP A 494 -10.17 -1.19 26.03
N ALA A 495 -10.70 -2.14 25.25
CA ALA A 495 -9.87 -3.08 24.51
C ALA A 495 -9.00 -2.39 23.44
N VAL A 496 -9.56 -1.40 22.73
CA VAL A 496 -8.84 -0.59 21.72
C VAL A 496 -7.83 0.35 22.37
N ASP A 497 -8.17 0.98 23.49
CA ASP A 497 -7.24 1.84 24.21
C ASP A 497 -6.07 1.01 24.77
N ARG A 498 -6.36 -0.15 25.35
CA ARG A 498 -5.35 -1.07 25.90
C ARG A 498 -4.41 -1.59 24.83
N ILE A 499 -4.93 -2.09 23.70
CA ILE A 499 -4.05 -2.58 22.62
C ILE A 499 -3.20 -1.44 22.03
N GLY A 500 -3.73 -0.22 21.97
CA GLY A 500 -2.97 0.95 21.54
C GLY A 500 -1.83 1.31 22.49
N ALA A 501 -2.04 1.20 23.79
CA ALA A 501 -1.06 1.59 24.81
C ALA A 501 -0.03 0.50 25.15
N ASP A 502 -0.45 -0.76 25.21
CA ASP A 502 0.37 -1.85 25.78
C ASP A 502 1.21 -2.59 24.71
N THR A 503 0.90 -2.42 23.42
CA THR A 503 1.60 -3.12 22.33
C THR A 503 2.99 -2.53 22.11
N HIS A 504 4.03 -3.30 22.46
CA HIS A 504 5.42 -2.86 22.34
C HIS A 504 5.85 -2.60 20.90
N GLU A 505 5.36 -3.39 19.94
CA GLU A 505 5.65 -3.21 18.52
C GLU A 505 5.15 -1.86 17.97
N PHE A 506 4.09 -1.29 18.57
CA PHE A 506 3.65 0.08 18.22
C PHE A 506 4.60 1.13 18.79
N ALA A 507 5.11 0.94 20.01
CA ALA A 507 6.11 1.81 20.60
C ALA A 507 7.44 1.77 19.83
N GLU A 508 7.85 0.60 19.31
CA GLU A 508 9.03 0.48 18.44
C GLU A 508 8.87 1.25 17.13
N LEU A 509 7.70 1.15 16.48
CA LEU A 509 7.39 1.92 15.27
C LEU A 509 7.39 3.43 15.55
N ASP A 510 6.77 3.85 16.64
CA ASP A 510 6.68 5.26 17.02
C ASP A 510 8.06 5.84 17.34
N LEU A 511 8.90 5.09 18.04
CA LEU A 511 10.27 5.51 18.32
C LEU A 511 11.12 5.58 17.04
N LEU A 512 10.95 4.65 16.09
CA LEU A 512 11.69 4.67 14.83
C LEU A 512 11.39 5.95 14.03
N ASP A 513 10.14 6.39 14.01
CA ASP A 513 9.73 7.65 13.39
C ASP A 513 10.28 8.89 14.12
N ASP A 514 10.26 8.88 15.47
CA ASP A 514 10.81 9.99 16.28
C ASP A 514 12.33 10.15 16.09
N LEU A 515 13.04 9.04 15.96
CA LEU A 515 14.48 9.00 15.63
C LEU A 515 14.74 9.54 14.22
N THR A 516 13.93 9.13 13.24
CA THR A 516 14.03 9.60 11.85
C THR A 516 13.77 11.11 11.75
N CYS A 517 12.90 11.64 12.60
CA CYS A 517 12.64 13.08 12.70
C CYS A 517 13.68 13.85 13.52
N GLY A 518 14.64 13.19 14.17
CA GLY A 518 15.68 13.83 14.98
C GLY A 518 15.17 14.46 16.28
N VAL A 519 14.06 13.94 16.83
CA VAL A 519 13.38 14.49 18.01
C VAL A 519 13.95 13.93 19.31
N VAL A 520 14.54 12.73 19.27
CA VAL A 520 15.10 12.03 20.43
C VAL A 520 16.47 11.40 20.12
N LEU A 521 17.26 11.13 21.17
CA LEU A 521 18.53 10.39 21.12
C LEU A 521 19.52 10.90 20.07
N ARG A 522 19.68 12.23 19.97
CA ARG A 522 20.60 12.86 19.01
C ARG A 522 22.03 12.34 19.20
N GLY A 523 22.67 11.91 18.11
CA GLY A 523 24.00 11.31 18.12
C GLY A 523 24.05 9.80 18.42
N LEU A 524 22.94 9.21 18.89
CA LEU A 524 22.79 7.76 19.10
C LEU A 524 21.76 7.13 18.17
N THR A 525 21.25 7.90 17.20
CA THR A 525 20.17 7.49 16.30
C THR A 525 20.51 6.20 15.55
N THR A 526 21.71 6.07 14.98
CA THR A 526 22.11 4.89 14.21
C THR A 526 22.05 3.59 15.01
N ALA A 527 22.49 3.62 16.28
CA ALA A 527 22.44 2.44 17.14
C ALA A 527 20.99 2.11 17.56
N ALA A 528 20.19 3.13 17.82
CA ALA A 528 18.79 2.99 18.18
C ALA A 528 17.93 2.47 17.01
N THR A 529 18.05 3.07 15.82
CA THR A 529 17.31 2.65 14.62
C THR A 529 17.65 1.23 14.21
N ARG A 530 18.93 0.82 14.32
CA ARG A 530 19.35 -0.57 14.11
C ARG A 530 18.67 -1.53 15.10
N LEU A 531 18.66 -1.21 16.39
CA LEU A 531 18.02 -2.04 17.41
C LEU A 531 16.50 -2.17 17.21
N LEU A 532 15.85 -1.13 16.67
CA LEU A 532 14.45 -1.16 16.22
C LEU A 532 14.24 -1.88 14.87
N GLY A 533 15.32 -2.44 14.33
CA GLY A 533 15.33 -3.31 13.15
C GLY A 533 15.35 -2.57 11.81
N ALA A 534 15.82 -1.32 11.74
CA ALA A 534 15.87 -0.57 10.47
C ALA A 534 16.57 -1.38 9.35
N ASP A 535 17.58 -2.16 9.72
CA ASP A 535 18.38 -3.00 8.81
C ASP A 535 17.90 -4.46 8.73
N GLY A 536 16.83 -4.82 9.44
CA GLY A 536 16.31 -6.20 9.52
C GLY A 536 15.63 -6.52 10.84
N MET A 537 14.64 -7.41 10.82
CA MET A 537 13.84 -7.77 12.01
C MET A 537 14.42 -8.95 12.81
N ASP A 538 15.40 -9.68 12.29
CA ASP A 538 16.02 -10.78 13.02
C ASP A 538 16.97 -10.28 14.13
N PRO A 539 17.15 -11.05 15.22
CA PRO A 539 17.98 -10.60 16.35
C PRO A 539 19.42 -10.24 15.98
N ARG A 540 20.02 -10.88 14.98
CA ARG A 540 21.41 -10.63 14.58
C ARG A 540 21.53 -9.29 13.87
N ALA A 541 20.63 -9.01 12.91
CA ALA A 541 20.56 -7.70 12.26
C ALA A 541 20.31 -6.57 13.26
N ARG A 542 19.35 -6.75 14.18
CA ARG A 542 19.00 -5.75 15.21
C ARG A 542 20.18 -5.41 16.13
N LEU A 543 21.04 -6.38 16.43
CA LEU A 543 22.23 -6.19 17.27
C LEU A 543 23.49 -5.82 16.47
N GLY A 544 23.42 -5.78 15.14
CA GLY A 544 24.58 -5.52 14.27
C GLY A 544 25.60 -6.67 14.26
N LEU A 545 25.13 -7.91 14.40
CA LEU A 545 25.93 -9.12 14.43
C LEU A 545 25.93 -9.81 13.05
N LEU A 546 26.93 -10.66 12.82
CA LEU A 546 27.01 -11.46 11.59
C LEU A 546 25.88 -12.52 11.57
N PRO A 547 25.35 -12.90 10.39
CA PRO A 547 24.32 -13.93 10.27
C PRO A 547 24.72 -15.30 10.87
N THR A 548 26.02 -15.60 10.91
CA THR A 548 26.59 -16.85 11.45
C THR A 548 26.81 -16.83 12.96
N THR A 549 26.49 -15.72 13.63
CA THR A 549 26.68 -15.55 15.09
C THR A 549 25.82 -16.55 15.86
N THR A 550 26.33 -17.15 16.93
CA THR A 550 25.59 -18.13 17.74
C THR A 550 24.53 -17.47 18.63
N ASP A 551 23.51 -18.23 19.07
CA ASP A 551 22.44 -17.68 19.90
C ASP A 551 22.94 -17.21 21.28
N ASP A 552 23.98 -17.84 21.84
CA ASP A 552 24.62 -17.39 23.09
C ASP A 552 25.30 -16.02 22.93
N GLN A 553 25.93 -15.78 21.78
CA GLN A 553 26.53 -14.49 21.45
C GLN A 553 25.44 -13.43 21.22
N VAL A 554 24.31 -13.79 20.60
CA VAL A 554 23.13 -12.93 20.48
C VAL A 554 22.61 -12.54 21.86
N ALA A 555 22.45 -13.51 22.78
CA ALA A 555 21.98 -13.25 24.13
C ALA A 555 22.96 -12.35 24.92
N THR A 556 24.26 -12.52 24.73
CA THR A 556 25.29 -11.67 25.35
C THR A 556 25.19 -10.24 24.82
N ALA A 557 25.15 -10.05 23.51
CA ALA A 557 25.01 -8.74 22.89
C ALA A 557 23.68 -8.04 23.27
N ALA A 558 22.59 -8.78 23.44
CA ALA A 558 21.33 -8.25 23.94
C ALA A 558 21.46 -7.74 25.38
N ARG A 559 22.11 -8.48 26.30
CA ARG A 559 22.37 -8.01 27.68
C ARG A 559 23.26 -6.77 27.71
N ASP A 560 24.27 -6.69 26.85
CA ASP A 560 25.12 -5.51 26.72
C ASP A 560 24.32 -4.30 26.22
N ALA A 561 23.42 -4.51 25.25
CA ALA A 561 22.52 -3.46 24.77
C ALA A 561 21.57 -2.97 25.89
N ILE A 562 20.98 -3.87 26.66
CA ILE A 562 20.14 -3.55 27.83
C ILE A 562 20.92 -2.65 28.80
N THR A 563 22.12 -3.09 29.20
CA THR A 563 22.96 -2.37 30.15
C THR A 563 23.32 -0.97 29.63
N ARG A 564 23.68 -0.87 28.34
CA ARG A 564 24.02 0.40 27.70
C ARG A 564 22.86 1.38 27.68
N TRP A 565 21.67 0.94 27.27
CA TRP A 565 20.50 1.82 27.16
C TRP A 565 19.92 2.21 28.53
N ARG A 566 19.96 1.32 29.53
CA ARG A 566 19.63 1.66 30.92
C ARG A 566 20.58 2.72 31.47
N ALA A 567 21.89 2.50 31.35
CA ALA A 567 22.89 3.46 31.82
C ALA A 567 22.73 4.83 31.14
N HIS A 568 22.36 4.87 29.86
CA HIS A 568 22.07 6.13 29.17
C HIS A 568 20.81 6.80 29.73
N GLY A 569 19.69 6.08 29.86
CA GLY A 569 18.43 6.64 30.36
C GLY A 569 18.49 7.12 31.83
N GLU A 570 19.32 6.49 32.66
CA GLU A 570 19.55 6.86 34.06
C GLU A 570 20.46 8.09 34.22
N HIS A 571 21.18 8.50 33.17
CA HIS A 571 22.09 9.63 33.25
C HIS A 571 21.31 10.94 33.55
N PRO A 572 21.71 11.74 34.56
CA PRO A 572 20.93 12.91 35.00
C PRO A 572 20.71 13.98 33.93
N ALA A 573 21.63 14.09 32.96
CA ALA A 573 21.55 15.04 31.86
C ALA A 573 20.56 14.64 30.75
N VAL A 574 20.01 13.42 30.79
CA VAL A 574 19.08 12.92 29.76
C VAL A 574 17.67 13.41 30.04
N GLY A 575 17.06 14.05 29.04
CA GLY A 575 15.71 14.59 29.12
C GLY A 575 14.63 13.50 29.17
N GLY A 576 13.41 13.85 29.60
CA GLY A 576 12.32 12.88 29.76
C GLY A 576 11.95 12.10 28.49
N ARG A 577 11.99 12.73 27.31
CA ARG A 577 11.72 12.05 26.03
C ARG A 577 12.81 11.03 25.66
N ASP A 578 14.07 11.38 25.85
CA ASP A 578 15.20 10.48 25.59
C ASP A 578 15.21 9.32 26.58
N ARG A 579 14.80 9.54 27.83
CA ARG A 579 14.62 8.48 28.83
C ARG A 579 13.53 7.49 28.42
N ALA A 580 12.36 7.98 28.00
CA ALA A 580 11.28 7.13 27.49
C ALA A 580 11.72 6.34 26.24
N ALA A 581 12.50 6.96 25.34
CA ALA A 581 13.09 6.28 24.20
C ALA A 581 14.05 5.15 24.65
N CYS A 582 14.90 5.38 25.64
CA CYS A 582 15.75 4.34 26.21
C CYS A 582 14.96 3.19 26.82
N GLU A 583 13.85 3.45 27.52
CA GLU A 583 12.98 2.40 28.08
C GLU A 583 12.41 1.47 27.01
N VAL A 584 11.99 2.03 25.86
CA VAL A 584 11.56 1.24 24.70
C VAL A 584 12.71 0.39 24.17
N LEU A 585 13.90 0.96 23.98
CA LEU A 585 15.08 0.24 23.49
C LEU A 585 15.55 -0.88 24.43
N VAL A 586 15.43 -0.67 25.74
CA VAL A 586 15.70 -1.68 26.76
C VAL A 586 14.72 -2.84 26.61
N ARG A 587 13.41 -2.55 26.57
CA ARG A 587 12.37 -3.58 26.43
C ARG A 587 12.49 -4.34 25.10
N THR A 588 12.89 -3.64 24.03
CA THR A 588 13.25 -4.23 22.74
C THR A 588 14.39 -5.23 22.89
N ALA A 589 15.50 -4.85 23.54
CA ALA A 589 16.65 -5.73 23.71
C ALA A 589 16.34 -6.92 24.64
N GLU A 590 15.51 -6.73 25.66
CA GLU A 590 14.98 -7.82 26.51
C GLU A 590 14.18 -8.84 25.68
N GLY A 591 13.38 -8.37 24.73
CA GLY A 591 12.61 -9.24 23.82
C GLY A 591 13.47 -10.08 22.86
N LEU A 592 14.77 -9.79 22.73
CA LEU A 592 15.71 -10.57 21.91
C LEU A 592 16.41 -11.70 22.69
N LEU A 593 16.21 -11.77 24.01
CA LEU A 593 16.74 -12.86 24.81
C LEU A 593 15.95 -14.16 24.53
N PRO A 594 16.63 -15.32 24.49
CA PRO A 594 15.95 -16.60 24.38
C PRO A 594 14.98 -16.78 25.56
N ARG A 595 13.78 -17.29 25.26
CA ARG A 595 12.72 -17.55 26.24
C ARG A 595 12.97 -18.83 27.03
#